data_AF-A0A8H4WQ84-F1
#
_entry.id   AF-A0A8H4WQ84-F1
#
_cell.length_a   1.000
_cell.length_b   1.000
_cell.length_c   1.000
_cell.angle_alpha   90.00
_cell.angle_beta   90.00
_cell.angle_gamma   90.00
#
_symmetry.space_group_name_H-M   'P 1'
#
loop_
_entity.id
_entity.type
_entity.pdbx_description
1 polymer ?
#
loop_
_entity_poly.entity_id
_entity_poly.type
_entity_poly.pdbx_seq_one_letter_code
_entity_poly.pdbx_strand_id
1 'polypeptide(L)'
;SQFGAYVTGVDLNDISDDDIDRLKAAVWRHKVVVVKSQANLDPKKQWELVTKFDPKATDGHSHGSIEKFRAKGGLLAQGRDVVGIPGAENVRLIGKGFQGEDHFGIKNHTVERGLSNDFHAVPPPPGDFEKGITRFQRWHIDAPLYGKDPAWFTSLRCIRLPRGDDLTIEWADGSGMSMRSPPGRTAFFSTSQLYSMLTEEEKRLVDHSWVEYAPYPYKWIERCKGNSNGLGLAAGVSFGVG
;
A
#
# COMPACT_ATOMS: atom_id res chain seq x y z
N SER A 1 15.58 -4.60 15.92
CA SER A 1 15.73 -3.56 14.87
C SER A 1 14.87 -2.36 15.25
N GLN A 2 15.27 -1.13 14.88
CA GLN A 2 14.41 0.05 15.05
C GLN A 2 13.53 0.18 13.80
N PHE A 3 12.27 -0.22 13.88
CA PHE A 3 11.30 -0.09 12.79
C PHE A 3 10.64 1.30 12.85
N GLY A 4 10.65 2.02 11.73
CA GLY A 4 10.15 3.39 11.66
C GLY A 4 11.19 4.44 12.08
N ALA A 5 11.22 5.58 11.38
CA ALA A 5 11.97 6.77 11.78
C ALA A 5 11.32 8.05 11.23
N TYR A 6 11.59 9.18 11.88
CA TYR A 6 11.28 10.52 11.37
C TYR A 6 12.55 11.19 10.84
N VAL A 7 12.43 11.88 9.71
CA VAL A 7 13.48 12.76 9.17
C VAL A 7 12.91 14.17 9.06
N THR A 8 13.69 15.15 9.52
CA THR A 8 13.35 16.58 9.56
C THR A 8 14.50 17.39 9.01
N GLY A 9 14.24 18.62 8.55
CA GLY A 9 15.30 19.55 8.12
C GLY A 9 15.83 19.30 6.71
N VAL A 10 15.17 18.46 5.91
CA VAL A 10 15.46 18.23 4.50
C VAL A 10 14.31 18.76 3.64
N ASP A 11 14.61 19.42 2.53
CA ASP A 11 13.64 19.76 1.49
C ASP A 11 13.82 18.79 0.30
N LEU A 12 12.82 17.96 0.03
CA LEU A 12 12.90 17.00 -1.06
C LEU A 12 12.83 17.65 -2.45
N ASN A 13 12.46 18.94 -2.55
CA ASN A 13 12.53 19.67 -3.82
C ASN A 13 13.97 20.03 -4.22
N ASP A 14 14.86 20.19 -3.24
CA ASP A 14 16.26 20.62 -3.40
C ASP A 14 17.19 19.80 -2.50
N ILE A 15 17.09 18.47 -2.61
CA ILE A 15 17.87 17.53 -1.80
C ILE A 15 19.24 17.27 -2.43
N SER A 16 20.30 17.34 -1.62
CA SER A 16 21.67 17.02 -2.01
C SER A 16 21.86 15.52 -2.25
N ASP A 17 22.86 15.14 -3.07
CA ASP A 17 23.14 13.72 -3.30
C ASP A 17 23.63 13.00 -2.02
N ASP A 18 24.34 13.69 -1.11
CA ASP A 18 24.72 13.15 0.20
C ASP A 18 23.48 12.85 1.08
N ASP A 19 22.50 13.76 1.08
CA ASP A 19 21.25 13.55 1.82
C ASP A 19 20.39 12.45 1.19
N ILE A 20 20.43 12.28 -0.13
CA ILE A 20 19.78 11.15 -0.81
C ILE A 20 20.37 9.82 -0.33
N ASP A 21 21.69 9.71 -0.26
CA ASP A 21 22.35 8.48 0.21
C ASP A 21 22.05 8.22 1.69
N ARG A 22 22.06 9.25 2.53
CA ARG A 22 21.67 9.14 3.95
C ARG A 22 20.21 8.72 4.10
N LEU A 23 19.30 9.29 3.32
CA LEU A 23 17.88 8.96 3.37
C LEU A 23 17.64 7.52 2.89
N LYS A 24 18.30 7.10 1.81
CA LYS A 24 18.28 5.72 1.32
C LYS A 24 18.78 4.74 2.38
N ALA A 25 19.90 5.05 3.04
CA ALA A 25 20.42 4.23 4.13
C ALA A 25 19.46 4.18 5.33
N ALA A 26 18.79 5.29 5.65
CA ALA A 26 17.77 5.33 6.69
C ALA A 26 16.58 4.44 6.35
N VAL A 27 16.11 4.45 5.09
CA VAL A 27 15.03 3.54 4.63
C VAL A 27 15.46 2.08 4.74
N TRP A 28 16.67 1.72 4.34
CA TRP A 28 17.16 0.34 4.52
C TRP A 28 17.22 -0.09 5.98
N ARG A 29 17.66 0.80 6.88
CA ARG A 29 17.80 0.52 8.30
C ARG A 29 16.46 0.43 9.02
N HIS A 30 15.59 1.42 8.79
CA HIS A 30 14.35 1.60 9.54
C HIS A 30 13.11 1.08 8.84
N LYS A 31 13.24 0.66 7.57
CA LYS A 31 12.20 0.12 6.66
C LYS A 31 11.13 1.16 6.26
N VAL A 32 10.66 1.98 7.19
CA VAL A 32 9.71 3.06 6.96
C VAL A 32 10.30 4.35 7.51
N VAL A 33 10.40 5.38 6.67
CA VAL A 33 10.85 6.71 7.08
C VAL A 33 9.79 7.73 6.71
N VAL A 34 9.42 8.58 7.67
CA VAL A 34 8.51 9.71 7.45
C VAL A 34 9.32 10.99 7.38
N VAL A 35 9.45 11.54 6.17
CA VAL A 35 10.07 12.85 5.95
C VAL A 35 9.03 13.94 6.23
N LYS A 36 9.31 14.77 7.24
CA LYS A 36 8.40 15.83 7.68
C LYS A 36 8.53 17.08 6.82
N SER A 37 7.52 17.94 6.89
CA SER A 37 7.51 19.27 6.25
C SER A 37 7.57 19.28 4.72
N GLN A 38 7.05 18.24 4.07
CA GLN A 38 7.02 18.11 2.60
C GLN A 38 5.68 18.56 1.97
N ALA A 39 5.02 19.56 2.58
CA ALA A 39 3.72 20.04 2.14
C ALA A 39 3.75 20.57 0.69
N ASN A 40 4.87 21.17 0.28
CA ASN A 40 5.06 21.79 -1.03
C ASN A 40 5.92 20.94 -1.98
N LEU A 41 6.05 19.63 -1.75
CA LEU A 41 6.81 18.75 -2.63
C LEU A 41 6.21 18.77 -4.05
N ASP A 42 7.03 19.01 -5.08
CA ASP A 42 6.63 18.83 -6.47
C ASP A 42 6.48 17.32 -6.75
N PRO A 43 5.35 16.85 -7.33
CA PRO A 43 5.21 15.46 -7.77
C PRO A 43 6.39 14.94 -8.62
N LYS A 44 6.99 15.77 -9.48
CA LYS A 44 8.17 15.40 -10.26
C LYS A 44 9.36 15.05 -9.37
N LYS A 45 9.58 15.84 -8.32
CA LYS A 45 10.64 15.62 -7.32
C LYS A 45 10.41 14.35 -6.50
N GLN A 46 9.15 13.99 -6.23
CA GLN A 46 8.82 12.69 -5.63
C GLN A 46 9.26 11.53 -6.53
N TRP A 47 9.07 11.63 -7.84
CA TRP A 47 9.52 10.60 -8.79
C TRP A 47 11.05 10.57 -8.91
N GLU A 48 11.71 11.73 -9.03
CA GLU A 48 13.18 11.85 -9.06
C GLU A 48 13.83 11.22 -7.84
N LEU A 49 13.25 11.39 -6.64
CA LEU A 49 13.78 10.78 -5.42
C LEU A 49 13.80 9.25 -5.51
N VAL A 50 12.71 8.64 -5.97
CA VAL A 50 12.60 7.18 -6.07
C VAL A 50 13.55 6.61 -7.12
N THR A 51 13.72 7.29 -8.25
CA THR A 51 14.69 6.86 -9.28
C THR A 51 16.14 7.04 -8.84
N LYS A 52 16.44 8.02 -7.99
CA LYS A 52 17.77 8.11 -7.36
C LYS A 52 18.00 6.99 -6.33
N PHE A 53 16.96 6.52 -5.63
CA PHE A 53 17.09 5.37 -4.73
C PHE A 53 17.34 4.06 -5.49
N ASP A 54 16.71 3.87 -6.64
CA ASP A 54 16.95 2.73 -7.53
C ASP A 54 17.16 3.16 -8.99
N PRO A 55 18.41 3.53 -9.36
CA PRO A 55 18.73 3.96 -10.72
C PRO A 55 18.58 2.87 -11.79
N LYS A 56 18.44 1.60 -11.37
CA LYS A 56 18.28 0.46 -12.28
C LYS A 56 16.80 0.14 -12.55
N ALA A 57 15.87 0.84 -11.92
CA ALA A 57 14.44 0.68 -12.19
C ALA A 57 14.16 1.02 -13.66
N THR A 58 13.83 0.01 -14.46
CA THR A 58 13.72 0.12 -15.93
C THR A 58 12.39 0.66 -16.42
N ASP A 59 11.37 0.67 -15.56
CA ASP A 59 10.00 1.10 -15.87
C ASP A 59 9.42 1.83 -14.66
N GLY A 60 8.46 2.75 -14.86
CA GLY A 60 7.68 3.39 -13.79
C GLY A 60 7.16 2.41 -12.71
N HIS A 61 6.87 2.93 -11.51
CA HIS A 61 6.48 2.19 -10.28
C HIS A 61 5.83 0.83 -10.55
N SER A 62 6.24 -0.21 -9.83
CA SER A 62 6.03 -1.68 -10.04
C SER A 62 4.83 -2.13 -10.89
N HIS A 63 3.70 -1.44 -10.82
CA HIS A 63 2.54 -1.52 -11.71
C HIS A 63 2.74 -1.13 -13.20
N GLY A 64 3.89 -0.57 -13.62
CA GLY A 64 4.18 -0.19 -15.01
C GLY A 64 3.45 1.08 -15.50
N SER A 65 3.43 1.33 -16.82
CA SER A 65 2.68 2.46 -17.39
C SER A 65 1.17 2.30 -17.17
N ILE A 66 0.42 3.42 -17.14
CA ILE A 66 -1.04 3.41 -16.98
C ILE A 66 -1.71 2.55 -18.06
N GLU A 67 -1.19 2.60 -19.28
CA GLU A 67 -1.66 1.78 -20.40
C GLU A 67 -1.48 0.28 -20.14
N LYS A 68 -0.28 -0.15 -19.73
CA LYS A 68 0.01 -1.55 -19.36
C LYS A 68 -0.82 -1.99 -18.14
N PHE A 69 -1.11 -1.09 -17.22
CA PHE A 69 -1.96 -1.35 -16.06
C PHE A 69 -3.42 -1.60 -16.46
N ARG A 70 -3.98 -0.74 -17.32
CA ARG A 70 -5.37 -0.86 -17.83
C ARG A 70 -5.55 -2.06 -18.75
N ALA A 71 -4.58 -2.33 -19.63
CA ALA A 71 -4.61 -3.46 -20.56
C ALA A 71 -4.64 -4.83 -19.85
N LYS A 72 -4.11 -4.90 -18.61
CA LYS A 72 -4.02 -6.16 -17.89
C LYS A 72 -5.29 -6.52 -17.09
N GLY A 73 -6.27 -5.64 -16.85
CA GLY A 73 -7.56 -6.02 -16.22
C GLY A 73 -7.47 -6.62 -14.79
N GLY A 74 -8.58 -7.20 -14.28
CA GLY A 74 -8.67 -7.87 -12.97
C GLY A 74 -8.74 -6.92 -11.76
N LEU A 75 -8.52 -7.42 -10.53
CA LEU A 75 -8.61 -6.63 -9.28
C LEU A 75 -7.73 -5.37 -9.26
N LEU A 76 -6.65 -5.35 -10.06
CA LEU A 76 -5.81 -4.16 -10.20
C LEU A 76 -6.51 -3.05 -11.01
N ALA A 77 -7.29 -3.39 -12.04
CA ALA A 77 -7.99 -2.43 -12.89
C ALA A 77 -9.46 -2.20 -12.51
N GLN A 78 -10.10 -3.16 -11.82
CA GLN A 78 -11.50 -3.05 -11.41
C GLN A 78 -11.67 -2.02 -10.28
N GLY A 79 -12.51 -1.01 -10.52
CA GLY A 79 -12.90 -0.01 -9.52
C GLY A 79 -11.78 0.94 -9.07
N ARG A 80 -10.66 1.02 -9.81
CA ARG A 80 -9.58 1.97 -9.56
C ARG A 80 -9.40 2.86 -10.77
N ASP A 81 -9.82 4.12 -10.67
CA ASP A 81 -9.32 5.12 -11.59
C ASP A 81 -7.86 5.42 -11.22
N VAL A 82 -6.92 4.84 -11.96
CA VAL A 82 -5.50 5.17 -11.79
C VAL A 82 -5.23 6.42 -12.60
N VAL A 83 -5.24 7.55 -11.89
CA VAL A 83 -4.95 8.86 -12.45
C VAL A 83 -3.50 9.21 -12.15
N GLY A 84 -2.70 9.36 -13.19
CA GLY A 84 -1.33 9.90 -13.09
C GLY A 84 -1.37 11.41 -12.97
N ILE A 85 -0.43 12.00 -12.24
CA ILE A 85 -0.27 13.45 -12.19
C ILE A 85 0.29 13.94 -13.54
N PRO A 86 -0.36 14.90 -14.22
CA PRO A 86 0.16 15.51 -15.45
C PRO A 86 1.60 16.03 -15.30
N GLY A 87 2.50 15.61 -16.19
CA GLY A 87 3.93 15.97 -16.17
C GLY A 87 4.75 15.20 -15.13
N ALA A 88 4.13 14.31 -14.35
CA ALA A 88 4.77 13.38 -13.44
C ALA A 88 4.00 12.04 -13.46
N GLU A 89 3.84 11.44 -14.63
CA GLU A 89 2.89 10.35 -14.90
C GLU A 89 3.16 9.08 -14.07
N ASN A 90 4.38 8.93 -13.54
CA ASN A 90 4.75 7.85 -12.62
C ASN A 90 4.26 8.07 -11.19
N VAL A 91 3.79 9.27 -10.85
CA VAL A 91 3.10 9.59 -9.60
C VAL A 91 1.61 9.40 -9.81
N ARG A 92 1.02 8.55 -8.96
CA ARG A 92 -0.38 8.16 -9.03
C ARG A 92 -1.17 8.79 -7.91
N LEU A 93 -2.35 9.29 -8.22
CA LEU A 93 -3.31 9.75 -7.23
C LEU A 93 -3.98 8.55 -6.56
N ILE A 94 -3.95 8.53 -5.22
CA ILE A 94 -4.67 7.55 -4.39
C ILE A 94 -5.54 8.34 -3.43
N GLY A 95 -6.85 8.16 -3.52
CA GLY A 95 -7.80 8.92 -2.71
C GLY A 95 -9.23 8.44 -2.85
N LYS A 96 -10.15 9.27 -2.34
CA LYS A 96 -11.59 9.12 -2.47
C LYS A 96 -12.25 10.50 -2.46
N GLY A 97 -13.34 10.66 -3.20
CA GLY A 97 -14.15 11.88 -3.26
C GLY A 97 -13.56 12.95 -4.19
N PHE A 98 -14.13 14.16 -4.10
CA PHE A 98 -13.73 15.30 -4.93
C PHE A 98 -12.32 15.80 -4.60
N GLN A 99 -11.49 15.95 -5.62
CA GLN A 99 -10.07 16.27 -5.48
C GLN A 99 -9.76 17.77 -5.58
N GLY A 100 -10.77 18.59 -5.89
CA GLY A 100 -10.65 20.03 -6.07
C GLY A 100 -10.79 20.45 -7.52
N GLU A 101 -10.81 21.76 -7.74
CA GLU A 101 -10.92 22.36 -9.08
C GLU A 101 -9.68 22.07 -9.94
N ASP A 102 -8.50 22.08 -9.31
CA ASP A 102 -7.22 21.76 -9.93
C ASP A 102 -6.29 21.06 -8.91
N HIS A 103 -6.11 19.75 -9.07
CA HIS A 103 -5.19 18.93 -8.29
C HIS A 103 -3.97 18.57 -9.14
N PHE A 104 -2.99 19.48 -9.18
CA PHE A 104 -1.77 19.32 -10.00
C PHE A 104 -2.07 19.07 -11.49
N GLY A 105 -3.04 19.77 -12.06
CA GLY A 105 -3.50 19.62 -13.44
C GLY A 105 -4.65 18.64 -13.62
N ILE A 106 -5.02 17.86 -12.60
CA ILE A 106 -6.22 17.03 -12.61
C ILE A 106 -7.41 17.92 -12.22
N LYS A 107 -8.20 18.33 -13.22
CA LYS A 107 -9.28 19.30 -13.02
C LYS A 107 -10.62 18.65 -12.71
N ASN A 108 -11.32 19.18 -11.71
CA ASN A 108 -12.71 18.82 -11.36
C ASN A 108 -12.98 17.31 -11.27
N HIS A 109 -12.05 16.57 -10.67
CA HIS A 109 -12.11 15.11 -10.66
C HIS A 109 -12.59 14.56 -9.31
N THR A 110 -13.44 13.54 -9.37
CA THR A 110 -13.92 12.78 -8.21
C THR A 110 -13.40 11.36 -8.29
N VAL A 111 -12.62 10.95 -7.30
CA VAL A 111 -12.12 9.58 -7.20
C VAL A 111 -13.18 8.71 -6.54
N GLU A 112 -13.83 7.87 -7.34
CA GLU A 112 -14.80 6.89 -6.84
C GLU A 112 -14.09 5.63 -6.32
N ARG A 113 -14.36 5.27 -5.06
CA ARG A 113 -13.80 4.07 -4.46
C ARG A 113 -14.79 3.41 -3.50
N GLY A 114 -15.04 2.12 -3.73
CA GLY A 114 -15.85 1.27 -2.86
C GLY A 114 -15.30 1.15 -1.44
N LEU A 115 -16.05 0.50 -0.56
CA LEU A 115 -15.61 0.30 0.81
C LEU A 115 -14.52 -0.78 0.83
N SER A 116 -13.43 -0.51 1.56
CA SER A 116 -12.38 -1.52 1.74
C SER A 116 -12.91 -2.81 2.37
N ASN A 117 -14.01 -2.73 3.11
CA ASN A 117 -14.65 -3.87 3.76
C ASN A 117 -15.24 -4.89 2.80
N ASP A 118 -15.50 -4.51 1.54
CA ASP A 118 -16.06 -5.39 0.52
C ASP A 118 -15.15 -6.59 0.22
N PHE A 119 -13.87 -6.51 0.56
CA PHE A 119 -12.94 -7.63 0.38
C PHE A 119 -13.07 -8.72 1.45
N HIS A 120 -13.59 -8.43 2.64
CA HIS A 120 -13.69 -9.43 3.71
C HIS A 120 -14.79 -10.44 3.41
N ALA A 121 -14.55 -11.72 3.75
CA ALA A 121 -15.59 -12.74 3.69
C ALA A 121 -16.68 -12.49 4.74
N VAL A 122 -16.23 -12.06 5.92
CA VAL A 122 -17.08 -11.56 7.00
C VAL A 122 -16.63 -10.12 7.27
N PRO A 123 -17.34 -9.10 6.77
CA PRO A 123 -17.08 -7.71 7.12
C PRO A 123 -17.65 -7.37 8.51
N PRO A 124 -17.29 -6.22 9.11
CA PRO A 124 -18.00 -5.69 10.27
C PRO A 124 -19.51 -5.54 9.98
N PRO A 125 -20.40 -5.83 10.93
CA PRO A 125 -21.82 -5.53 10.78
C PRO A 125 -22.04 -4.04 10.45
N PRO A 126 -23.06 -3.67 9.65
CA PRO A 126 -23.29 -2.28 9.26
C PRO A 126 -23.36 -1.30 10.44
N GLY A 127 -24.10 -1.66 11.50
CA GLY A 127 -24.23 -0.81 12.69
C GLY A 127 -22.95 -0.67 13.50
N ASP A 128 -22.03 -1.64 13.42
CA ASP A 128 -20.71 -1.55 14.04
C ASP A 128 -19.76 -0.71 13.18
N PHE A 129 -19.84 -0.87 11.86
CA PHE A 129 -19.09 -0.06 10.90
C PHE A 129 -19.43 1.43 11.02
N GLU A 130 -20.72 1.76 11.15
CA GLU A 130 -21.20 3.14 11.39
C GLU A 130 -20.68 3.73 12.70
N LYS A 131 -20.43 2.89 13.72
CA LYS A 131 -19.81 3.27 15.00
C LYS A 131 -18.28 3.35 14.94
N GLY A 132 -17.68 3.21 13.75
CA GLY A 132 -16.25 3.31 13.53
C GLY A 132 -15.46 2.01 13.77
N ILE A 133 -16.12 0.84 13.79
CA ILE A 133 -15.44 -0.46 13.81
C ILE A 133 -15.03 -0.83 12.39
N THR A 134 -13.75 -1.16 12.20
CA THR A 134 -13.18 -1.56 10.91
C THR A 134 -12.16 -2.68 11.08
N ARG A 135 -11.64 -3.18 9.96
CA ARG A 135 -10.70 -4.31 9.90
C ARG A 135 -9.58 -4.02 8.91
N PHE A 136 -8.45 -4.70 9.05
CA PHE A 136 -7.38 -4.60 8.07
C PHE A 136 -7.83 -5.22 6.75
N GLN A 137 -7.87 -4.41 5.69
CA GLN A 137 -8.31 -4.87 4.38
C GLN A 137 -7.44 -6.02 3.85
N ARG A 138 -6.15 -5.77 3.64
CA ARG A 138 -5.21 -6.78 3.09
C ARG A 138 -3.77 -6.39 3.38
N TRP A 139 -3.00 -7.32 3.93
CA TRP A 139 -1.55 -7.20 4.04
C TRP A 139 -0.88 -7.61 2.72
N HIS A 140 0.01 -6.76 2.20
CA HIS A 140 0.71 -7.00 0.94
C HIS A 140 1.97 -6.15 0.83
N ILE A 141 2.81 -6.49 -0.16
CA ILE A 141 3.86 -5.63 -0.71
C ILE A 141 3.41 -5.10 -2.09
N ASP A 142 3.97 -3.96 -2.51
CA ASP A 142 3.66 -3.37 -3.81
C ASP A 142 4.35 -4.11 -4.96
N ALA A 143 3.69 -5.16 -5.43
CA ALA A 143 4.12 -5.88 -6.62
C ALA A 143 2.91 -6.41 -7.39
N PRO A 144 2.80 -6.15 -8.70
CA PRO A 144 1.82 -6.86 -9.51
C PRO A 144 2.21 -8.33 -9.72
N LEU A 145 3.52 -8.64 -9.68
CA LEU A 145 4.08 -9.97 -10.00
C LEU A 145 3.71 -10.44 -11.42
N TYR A 146 3.58 -9.49 -12.35
CA TYR A 146 3.20 -9.74 -13.75
C TYR A 146 4.42 -9.58 -14.67
N GLY A 147 5.41 -10.46 -14.52
CA GLY A 147 6.71 -10.36 -15.21
C GLY A 147 7.55 -9.18 -14.73
N LYS A 148 7.35 -8.75 -13.48
CA LYS A 148 8.08 -7.67 -12.82
C LYS A 148 8.31 -8.01 -11.37
N ASP A 149 9.53 -7.75 -10.92
CA ASP A 149 9.91 -7.87 -9.51
C ASP A 149 9.25 -6.75 -8.67
N PRO A 150 9.09 -6.98 -7.36
CA PRO A 150 8.69 -5.93 -6.42
C PRO A 150 9.63 -4.73 -6.48
N ALA A 151 9.07 -3.52 -6.31
CA ALA A 151 9.89 -2.33 -6.18
C ALA A 151 10.68 -2.39 -4.86
N TRP A 152 11.94 -1.93 -4.89
CA TRP A 152 12.74 -1.81 -3.66
C TRP A 152 12.30 -0.65 -2.78
N PHE A 153 11.77 0.42 -3.40
CA PHE A 153 11.32 1.62 -2.71
C PHE A 153 9.94 2.05 -3.21
N THR A 154 9.03 2.29 -2.27
CA THR A 154 7.75 2.97 -2.51
C THR A 154 7.78 4.31 -1.77
N SER A 155 7.31 5.38 -2.42
CA SER A 155 7.07 6.66 -1.75
C SER A 155 5.57 6.99 -1.73
N LEU A 156 5.07 7.41 -0.56
CA LEU A 156 3.71 7.89 -0.38
C LEU A 156 3.77 9.32 0.16
N ARG A 157 3.01 10.23 -0.46
CA ARG A 157 2.82 11.59 0.02
C ARG A 157 1.39 11.81 0.44
N CYS A 158 1.20 12.20 1.70
CA CYS A 158 -0.11 12.55 2.21
C CYS A 158 -0.47 14.00 1.81
N ILE A 159 -1.52 14.16 0.99
CA ILE A 159 -2.06 15.49 0.64
C ILE A 159 -3.17 15.90 1.60
N ARG A 160 -4.12 15.00 1.88
CA ARG A 160 -5.25 15.24 2.78
C ARG A 160 -5.59 13.96 3.52
N LEU A 161 -5.66 14.04 4.84
CA LEU A 161 -6.20 12.96 5.67
C LEU A 161 -7.72 13.12 5.83
N PRO A 162 -8.47 12.01 5.94
CA PRO A 162 -9.82 12.05 6.47
C PRO A 162 -9.83 12.66 7.88
N ARG A 163 -10.97 13.25 8.26
CA ARG A 163 -11.22 13.80 9.59
C ARG A 163 -12.39 13.06 10.23
N GLY A 164 -12.43 13.03 11.55
CA GLY A 164 -13.46 12.36 12.32
C GLY A 164 -12.87 11.71 13.56
N ASP A 165 -13.72 10.99 14.29
CA ASP A 165 -13.33 10.26 15.48
C ASP A 165 -12.37 9.11 15.15
N ASP A 166 -11.61 8.70 16.16
CA ASP A 166 -10.78 7.51 16.09
C ASP A 166 -11.64 6.27 15.78
N LEU A 167 -11.10 5.41 14.93
CA LEU A 167 -11.67 4.13 14.56
C LEU A 167 -11.17 3.03 15.50
N THR A 168 -11.98 1.98 15.70
CA THR A 168 -11.55 0.73 16.32
C THR A 168 -11.24 -0.28 15.22
N ILE A 169 -9.99 -0.70 15.11
CA ILE A 169 -9.57 -1.76 14.18
C ILE A 169 -9.53 -3.06 14.98
N GLU A 170 -10.33 -4.04 14.57
CA GLU A 170 -10.33 -5.38 15.17
C GLU A 170 -9.67 -6.41 14.25
N TRP A 171 -9.04 -7.43 14.82
CA TRP A 171 -8.49 -8.56 14.07
C TRP A 171 -9.59 -9.55 13.68
N ALA A 172 -10.58 -9.73 14.56
CA ALA A 172 -11.72 -10.63 14.35
C ALA A 172 -11.31 -12.05 13.91
N ASP A 173 -10.21 -12.56 14.47
CA ASP A 173 -9.66 -13.91 14.24
C ASP A 173 -9.72 -14.80 15.49
N GLY A 174 -10.57 -14.42 16.46
CA GLY A 174 -10.74 -15.13 17.73
C GLY A 174 -9.77 -14.69 18.84
N SER A 175 -8.74 -13.91 18.52
CA SER A 175 -7.78 -13.39 19.52
C SER A 175 -8.36 -12.35 20.48
N GLY A 176 -9.49 -11.71 20.13
CA GLY A 176 -10.02 -10.55 20.85
C GLY A 176 -9.19 -9.28 20.69
N MET A 177 -8.15 -9.28 19.84
CA MET A 177 -7.27 -8.13 19.65
C MET A 177 -7.96 -7.00 18.89
N SER A 178 -7.73 -5.79 19.37
CA SER A 178 -8.16 -4.56 18.71
C SER A 178 -7.18 -3.42 19.00
N MET A 179 -7.24 -2.38 18.18
CA MET A 179 -6.49 -1.14 18.39
C MET A 179 -7.31 0.08 17.98
N ARG A 180 -6.99 1.24 18.57
CA ARG A 180 -7.55 2.53 18.16
C ARG A 180 -6.61 3.24 17.21
N SER A 181 -7.16 3.91 16.19
CA SER A 181 -6.39 4.71 15.26
C SER A 181 -7.23 5.86 14.72
N PRO A 182 -6.65 7.05 14.51
CA PRO A 182 -7.27 8.06 13.67
C PRO A 182 -7.55 7.50 12.27
N PRO A 183 -8.50 8.05 11.52
CA PRO A 183 -8.79 7.59 10.17
C PRO A 183 -7.65 7.90 9.19
N GLY A 184 -7.58 7.14 8.08
CA GLY A 184 -6.62 7.37 6.99
C GLY A 184 -5.18 7.02 7.32
N ARG A 185 -4.94 6.06 8.22
CA ARG A 185 -3.60 5.53 8.53
C ARG A 185 -3.31 4.28 7.71
N THR A 186 -2.01 4.04 7.50
CA THR A 186 -1.50 2.81 6.89
C THR A 186 -0.66 2.09 7.94
N ALA A 187 -1.02 0.85 8.23
CA ALA A 187 -0.24 0.00 9.11
C ALA A 187 0.90 -0.66 8.32
N PHE A 188 2.06 -0.80 8.95
CA PHE A 188 3.22 -1.49 8.40
C PHE A 188 3.76 -2.45 9.46
N PHE A 189 4.38 -3.54 9.00
CA PHE A 189 5.19 -4.42 9.84
C PHE A 189 6.51 -4.75 9.13
N SER A 190 7.49 -5.22 9.89
CA SER A 190 8.79 -5.61 9.35
C SER A 190 8.86 -7.13 9.15
N THR A 191 8.92 -7.59 7.91
CA THR A 191 9.15 -9.03 7.61
C THR A 191 10.48 -9.54 8.16
N SER A 192 11.52 -8.70 8.22
CA SER A 192 12.78 -9.06 8.87
C SER A 192 12.65 -9.24 10.38
N GLN A 193 11.78 -8.44 11.03
CA GLN A 193 11.47 -8.64 12.44
C GLN A 193 10.66 -9.92 12.64
N LEU A 194 9.65 -10.17 11.80
CA LEU A 194 8.86 -11.41 11.84
C LEU A 194 9.74 -12.65 11.67
N TYR A 195 10.68 -12.64 10.72
CA TYR A 195 11.65 -13.73 10.54
C TYR A 195 12.52 -13.93 11.80
N SER A 196 12.92 -12.85 12.46
CA SER A 196 13.73 -12.93 13.69
C SER A 196 12.95 -13.52 14.87
N MET A 197 11.62 -13.49 14.82
CA MET A 197 10.72 -14.06 15.83
C MET A 197 10.44 -15.55 15.63
N LEU A 198 10.78 -16.10 14.47
CA LEU A 198 10.65 -17.53 14.20
C LEU A 198 11.55 -18.34 15.14
N THR A 199 11.07 -19.51 15.55
CA THR A 199 11.89 -20.54 16.18
C THR A 199 12.97 -21.03 15.21
N GLU A 200 14.02 -21.66 15.73
CA GLU A 200 15.08 -22.23 14.88
C GLU A 200 14.56 -23.31 13.93
N GLU A 201 13.54 -24.07 14.34
CA GLU A 201 12.89 -25.05 13.48
C GLU A 201 12.13 -24.38 12.33
N GLU A 202 11.35 -23.34 12.61
CA GLU A 202 10.65 -22.56 11.59
C GLU A 202 11.62 -21.87 10.62
N LYS A 203 12.72 -21.29 11.13
CA LYS A 203 13.79 -20.73 10.27
C LYS A 203 14.35 -21.77 9.32
N ARG A 204 14.71 -22.95 9.84
CA ARG A 204 15.21 -24.06 9.02
C ARG A 204 14.20 -24.44 7.94
N LEU A 205 12.91 -24.48 8.25
CA LEU A 205 11.87 -24.76 7.26
C LEU A 205 11.81 -23.67 6.17
N VAL A 206 11.71 -22.40 6.55
CA VAL A 206 11.52 -21.31 5.57
C VAL A 206 12.79 -21.04 4.74
N ASP A 207 13.99 -21.24 5.30
CA ASP A 207 15.27 -21.09 4.61
C ASP A 207 15.46 -22.14 3.49
N HIS A 208 14.73 -23.25 3.56
CA HIS A 208 14.76 -24.35 2.58
C HIS A 208 13.44 -24.50 1.83
N SER A 209 12.63 -23.44 1.80
CA SER A 209 11.34 -23.40 1.11
C SER A 209 11.34 -22.35 0.01
N TRP A 210 10.48 -22.53 -0.99
CA TRP A 210 10.24 -21.56 -2.05
C TRP A 210 8.76 -21.24 -2.14
N VAL A 211 8.45 -19.98 -2.44
CA VAL A 211 7.09 -19.51 -2.71
C VAL A 211 6.95 -19.28 -4.20
N GLU A 212 6.04 -20.01 -4.82
CA GLU A 212 5.62 -19.76 -6.19
C GLU A 212 4.31 -18.96 -6.19
N TYR A 213 4.33 -17.80 -6.85
CA TYR A 213 3.13 -16.98 -7.02
C TYR A 213 2.35 -17.46 -8.24
N ALA A 214 1.03 -17.56 -8.08
CA ALA A 214 0.13 -17.88 -9.20
C ALA A 214 0.35 -16.92 -10.38
N PRO A 215 0.25 -17.36 -11.64
CA PRO A 215 0.32 -16.47 -12.78
C PRO A 215 -0.82 -15.45 -12.70
N TYR A 216 -0.47 -14.18 -12.83
CA TYR A 216 -1.40 -13.06 -12.66
C TYR A 216 -2.20 -13.11 -11.34
N PRO A 217 -1.56 -13.05 -10.15
CA PRO A 217 -2.21 -13.44 -8.90
C PRO A 217 -3.47 -12.62 -8.57
N TYR A 218 -3.53 -11.34 -8.96
CA TYR A 218 -4.70 -10.50 -8.72
C TYR A 218 -5.90 -10.81 -9.63
N LYS A 219 -5.69 -11.40 -10.81
CA LYS A 219 -6.77 -11.98 -11.61
C LYS A 219 -7.24 -13.29 -11.00
N TRP A 220 -6.27 -14.13 -10.61
CA TRP A 220 -6.55 -15.44 -10.04
C TRP A 220 -7.49 -15.37 -8.84
N ILE A 221 -7.31 -14.36 -7.99
CA ILE A 221 -8.07 -14.18 -6.75
C ILE A 221 -9.18 -13.12 -6.87
N GLU A 222 -9.56 -12.67 -8.07
CA GLU A 222 -10.43 -11.51 -8.25
C GLU A 222 -11.82 -11.69 -7.59
N ARG A 223 -12.31 -12.93 -7.53
CA ARG A 223 -13.60 -13.30 -6.91
C ARG A 223 -13.46 -13.83 -5.48
N CYS A 224 -12.23 -13.95 -4.98
CA CYS A 224 -11.98 -14.43 -3.64
C CYS A 224 -12.19 -13.33 -2.60
N LYS A 225 -12.56 -13.75 -1.39
CA LYS A 225 -12.65 -12.87 -0.21
C LYS A 225 -11.50 -13.15 0.75
N GLY A 226 -11.09 -12.15 1.51
CA GLY A 226 -10.05 -12.24 2.53
C GLY A 226 -10.58 -12.63 3.90
N ASN A 227 -9.68 -13.12 4.76
CA ASN A 227 -9.96 -13.25 6.19
C ASN A 227 -10.17 -11.88 6.84
N SER A 228 -10.85 -11.86 7.98
CA SER A 228 -11.22 -10.64 8.69
C SER A 228 -10.01 -9.84 9.20
N ASN A 229 -8.86 -10.47 9.46
CA ASN A 229 -7.62 -9.78 9.84
C ASN A 229 -6.77 -9.31 8.63
N GLY A 230 -7.27 -9.50 7.41
CA GLY A 230 -6.59 -9.13 6.16
C GLY A 230 -5.42 -10.05 5.76
N LEU A 231 -5.18 -11.14 6.49
CA LEU A 231 -4.13 -12.13 6.18
C LEU A 231 -4.72 -13.30 5.38
N GLY A 232 -4.24 -13.47 4.15
CA GLY A 232 -4.64 -14.57 3.27
C GLY A 232 -6.08 -14.47 2.76
N LEU A 233 -6.49 -15.51 2.04
CA LEU A 233 -7.86 -15.66 1.55
C LEU A 233 -8.69 -16.47 2.55
N ALA A 234 -9.97 -16.16 2.64
CA ALA A 234 -10.91 -16.98 3.37
C ALA A 234 -11.11 -18.33 2.67
N ALA A 235 -11.31 -19.39 3.47
CA ALA A 235 -11.72 -20.68 2.93
C ALA A 235 -13.02 -20.51 2.13
N GLY A 236 -13.08 -21.12 0.95
CA GLY A 236 -14.24 -20.98 0.07
C GLY A 236 -15.50 -21.54 0.75
N VAL A 237 -16.58 -20.75 0.77
CA VAL A 237 -17.92 -21.33 0.84
C VAL A 237 -18.20 -21.88 -0.55
N SER A 238 -18.40 -23.19 -0.67
CA SER A 238 -18.82 -23.79 -1.93
C SER A 238 -20.16 -23.16 -2.33
N PHE A 239 -20.16 -22.28 -3.32
CA PHE A 239 -21.38 -22.02 -4.06
C PHE A 239 -21.55 -23.24 -4.95
N GLY A 240 -22.44 -24.15 -4.53
CA GLY A 240 -22.86 -25.28 -5.34
C GLY A 240 -23.26 -24.75 -6.70
N VAL A 241 -22.60 -25.27 -7.73
CA VAL A 241 -23.01 -25.05 -9.12
C VAL A 241 -24.33 -25.80 -9.26
N GLY A 242 -25.43 -25.05 -9.30
CA GLY A 242 -26.72 -25.53 -9.80
C GLY A 242 -26.75 -25.48 -11.31
#